data_AF-A0A8D8FUT0-F1
#
_entry.id   AF-A0A8D8FUT0-F1
#
_cell.length_a   1.000
_cell.length_b   1.000
_cell.length_c   1.000
_cell.angle_alpha   90.00
_cell.angle_beta   90.00
_cell.angle_gamma   90.00
#
_symmetry.space_group_name_H-M   'P 1'
#
loop_
_entity.id
_entity.type
_entity.pdbx_description
1 polymer ?
#
loop_
_entity_poly.entity_id
_entity_poly.type
_entity_poly.pdbx_seq_one_letter_code
_entity_poly.pdbx_strand_id
1 'polypeptide(L)'
;MKRLCQQHRSLSSFLPSVLGSSRRGSFRRMSSPEAKDPFCQAKLAIDELIRRYNSQLSMCESVRRWRTLPTAPRRDPGDVQFTLMCYNILAQDLLEMHGDLYDRHDSVALSWPHRYDRLMAEINLVRPDILCLQELQDDHREQFSNGLANFNYGVLYKKRTGDKPDGCAIFFRRDLFELVDYQDVEYYQPSVKLLDRENVALIAKLQVKGNPTQR
;
A
#
# COMPACT_ATOMS: atom_id res chain seq x y z
N MET A 1 6.62 24.13 7.74
CA MET A 1 7.33 23.13 6.90
C MET A 1 7.29 23.54 5.43
N LYS A 2 8.39 24.09 4.89
CA LYS A 2 8.49 24.48 3.48
C LYS A 2 9.23 23.38 2.69
N ARG A 3 8.57 22.97 1.60
CA ARG A 3 9.09 22.50 0.29
C ARG A 3 10.07 21.33 0.26
N LEU A 4 9.57 20.21 -0.25
CA LEU A 4 10.18 19.47 -1.36
C LEU A 4 9.09 19.39 -2.44
N CYS A 5 9.11 20.25 -3.45
CA CYS A 5 9.75 19.97 -4.73
C CYS A 5 9.56 18.50 -5.11
N GLN A 6 8.39 18.18 -5.66
CA GLN A 6 8.21 16.98 -6.48
C GLN A 6 9.23 17.06 -7.62
N GLN A 7 10.38 16.41 -7.47
CA GLN A 7 11.06 15.90 -8.65
C GLN A 7 10.19 14.76 -9.16
N HIS A 8 9.38 15.09 -10.17
CA HIS A 8 8.57 14.16 -10.92
C HIS A 8 9.52 13.21 -11.67
N ARG A 9 9.97 12.13 -11.01
CA ARG A 9 10.64 11.05 -11.73
C ARG A 9 9.58 10.27 -12.50
N SER A 10 9.74 10.24 -13.81
CA SER A 10 8.95 9.44 -14.75
C SER A 10 8.88 7.98 -14.28
N LEU A 11 7.70 7.36 -14.40
CA LEU A 11 7.46 5.93 -14.17
C LEU A 11 8.41 5.02 -14.98
N SER A 12 9.05 5.53 -16.04
CA SER A 12 10.09 4.82 -16.78
C SER A 12 11.30 4.40 -15.93
N SER A 13 11.48 4.99 -14.74
CA SER A 13 12.56 4.65 -13.80
C SER A 13 12.23 3.47 -12.86
N PHE A 14 11.03 2.90 -12.92
CA PHE A 14 10.55 1.86 -12.00
C PHE A 14 10.21 0.51 -12.66
N LEU A 15 10.46 0.35 -13.96
CA LEU A 15 10.31 -0.94 -14.64
C LEU A 15 11.60 -1.78 -14.49
N PRO A 16 11.52 -3.10 -14.26
CA PRO A 16 12.68 -3.97 -14.33
C PRO A 16 13.26 -3.91 -15.75
N SER A 17 14.59 -3.80 -15.86
CA SER A 17 15.31 -3.89 -17.12
C SER A 17 15.27 -5.32 -17.66
N VAL A 18 14.15 -5.73 -18.26
CA VAL A 18 14.02 -7.00 -18.99
C VAL A 18 14.37 -6.76 -20.46
N LEU A 19 15.64 -6.47 -20.73
CA LEU A 19 16.20 -6.49 -22.08
C LEU A 19 17.56 -7.19 -22.04
N GLY A 20 17.52 -8.52 -21.90
CA GLY A 20 18.65 -9.39 -22.20
C GLY A 20 18.76 -9.59 -23.71
N SER A 21 19.96 -9.32 -24.24
CA SER A 21 20.36 -9.38 -25.66
C SER A 21 19.95 -10.67 -26.38
N SER A 22 19.20 -10.53 -27.48
CA SER A 22 18.80 -11.65 -28.37
C SER A 22 19.87 -11.90 -29.44
N ARG A 23 20.46 -13.11 -29.44
CA ARG A 23 21.28 -13.62 -30.55
C ARG A 23 20.37 -14.08 -31.69
N ARG A 24 20.65 -13.62 -32.92
CA ARG A 24 19.93 -13.97 -34.15
C ARG A 24 20.02 -15.46 -34.44
N GLY A 25 18.89 -16.15 -34.45
CA GLY A 25 18.69 -17.45 -35.10
C GLY A 25 17.62 -17.31 -36.18
N SER A 26 17.95 -17.64 -37.42
CA SER A 26 17.03 -17.60 -38.57
C SER A 26 16.18 -18.86 -38.57
N PHE A 27 14.85 -18.74 -38.49
CA PHE A 27 13.94 -19.85 -38.75
C PHE A 27 12.77 -19.40 -39.65
N ARG A 28 12.46 -20.24 -40.64
CA ARG A 28 11.54 -19.96 -41.75
C ARG A 28 10.08 -19.87 -41.27
N ARG A 29 9.33 -19.03 -41.98
CA ARG A 29 7.94 -18.62 -41.74
C ARG A 29 6.95 -19.67 -42.26
N MET A 30 6.07 -20.18 -41.41
CA MET A 30 4.80 -20.81 -41.81
C MET A 30 3.65 -19.99 -41.20
N SER A 31 2.69 -19.62 -42.04
CA SER A 31 1.55 -18.74 -41.73
C SER A 31 0.48 -19.46 -40.92
N SER A 32 0.29 -19.01 -39.68
CA SER A 32 -0.77 -19.36 -38.73
C SER A 32 -1.51 -18.07 -38.34
N PRO A 33 -2.78 -18.12 -37.88
CA PRO A 33 -3.59 -16.93 -37.60
C PRO A 33 -2.84 -15.97 -36.66
N GLU A 34 -2.96 -14.67 -36.91
CA GLU A 34 -2.24 -13.58 -36.25
C GLU A 34 -2.35 -13.64 -34.72
N ALA A 35 -1.45 -14.39 -34.09
CA ALA A 35 -1.15 -14.23 -32.68
C ALA A 35 -0.59 -12.82 -32.51
N LYS A 36 -1.39 -11.93 -31.91
CA LYS A 36 -0.97 -10.56 -31.59
C LYS A 36 0.36 -10.64 -30.85
N ASP A 37 1.34 -9.87 -31.32
CA ASP A 37 2.69 -9.85 -30.76
C ASP A 37 2.61 -9.65 -29.22
N PRO A 38 3.09 -10.62 -28.42
CA PRO A 38 3.06 -10.55 -26.95
C PRO A 38 3.73 -9.28 -26.42
N PHE A 39 4.74 -8.77 -27.13
CA PHE A 39 5.43 -7.54 -26.77
C PHE A 39 4.53 -6.30 -26.93
N CYS A 40 3.74 -6.26 -28.02
CA CYS A 40 2.77 -5.20 -28.27
C CYS A 40 1.63 -5.22 -27.23
N GLN A 41 1.14 -6.40 -26.86
CA GLN A 41 0.12 -6.55 -25.82
C GLN A 41 0.61 -6.09 -24.44
N ALA A 42 1.84 -6.46 -24.06
CA ALA A 42 2.44 -6.02 -22.80
C ALA A 42 2.61 -4.50 -22.74
N LYS A 43 3.05 -3.87 -23.84
CA LYS A 43 3.17 -2.41 -23.95
C LYS A 43 1.81 -1.71 -23.81
N LEU A 44 0.77 -2.20 -24.48
CA LEU A 44 -0.58 -1.65 -24.37
C LEU A 44 -1.15 -1.76 -22.95
N ALA A 45 -0.87 -2.87 -22.25
CA ALA A 45 -1.26 -3.06 -20.86
C ALA A 45 -0.55 -2.06 -19.91
N ILE A 46 0.74 -1.80 -20.14
CA ILE A 46 1.50 -0.80 -19.38
C ILE A 46 0.98 0.62 -19.65
N ASP A 47 0.72 0.97 -20.91
CA ASP A 47 0.21 2.29 -21.29
C ASP A 47 -1.19 2.55 -20.67
N GLU A 48 -2.03 1.52 -20.57
CA GLU A 48 -3.32 1.56 -19.87
C GLU A 48 -3.16 1.73 -18.35
N LEU A 49 -2.21 1.01 -17.73
CA LEU A 49 -1.87 1.15 -16.31
C LEU A 49 -1.41 2.60 -15.99
N ILE A 50 -0.52 3.14 -16.81
CA ILE A 50 -0.02 4.53 -16.69
C ILE A 50 -1.17 5.53 -16.83
N ARG A 51 -2.07 5.35 -17.81
CA ARG A 51 -3.23 6.22 -17.96
C ARG A 51 -4.14 6.18 -16.74
N ARG A 52 -4.45 4.99 -16.21
CA ARG A 52 -5.27 4.84 -14.99
C ARG A 52 -4.62 5.49 -13.78
N TYR A 53 -3.32 5.29 -13.59
CA TYR A 53 -2.55 5.92 -12.52
C TYR A 53 -2.57 7.45 -12.63
N ASN A 54 -2.30 8.01 -13.81
CA ASN A 54 -2.31 9.46 -14.02
C ASN A 54 -3.71 10.08 -13.80
N SER A 55 -4.77 9.37 -14.20
CA SER A 55 -6.15 9.78 -13.93
C SER A 55 -6.45 9.78 -12.43
N GLN A 56 -6.03 8.75 -11.71
CA GLN A 56 -6.16 8.69 -10.25
C GLN A 56 -5.36 9.78 -9.55
N LEU A 57 -4.11 10.03 -9.98
CA LEU A 57 -3.28 11.11 -9.43
C LEU A 57 -3.99 12.46 -9.54
N SER A 58 -4.47 12.79 -10.74
CA SER A 58 -5.23 14.02 -11.00
C SER A 58 -6.45 14.14 -10.07
N MET A 59 -7.19 13.04 -9.89
CA MET A 59 -8.33 13.02 -8.98
C MET A 59 -7.90 13.21 -7.51
N CYS A 60 -6.90 12.47 -7.03
CA CYS A 60 -6.46 12.54 -5.64
C CYS A 60 -5.89 13.92 -5.29
N GLU A 61 -5.09 14.52 -6.17
CA GLU A 61 -4.55 15.88 -5.98
C GLU A 61 -5.65 16.96 -5.99
N SER A 62 -6.75 16.72 -6.73
CA SER A 62 -7.90 17.63 -6.73
C SER A 62 -8.71 17.57 -5.44
N VAL A 63 -8.79 16.39 -4.79
CA VAL A 63 -9.67 16.14 -3.63
C VAL A 63 -8.93 16.31 -2.29
N ARG A 64 -7.62 16.03 -2.21
CA ARG A 64 -6.82 16.11 -0.97
C ARG A 64 -5.61 17.03 -1.14
N ARG A 65 -5.46 17.98 -0.21
CA ARG A 65 -4.34 18.95 -0.20
C ARG A 65 -3.57 18.88 1.11
N TRP A 66 -2.25 18.87 1.01
CA TRP A 66 -1.37 19.02 2.16
C TRP A 66 -1.54 20.42 2.78
N ARG A 67 -1.88 20.47 4.06
CA ARG A 67 -1.89 21.72 4.83
C ARG A 67 -0.64 21.79 5.67
N THR A 68 0.14 22.85 5.47
CA THR A 68 1.30 23.12 6.32
C THR A 68 0.80 23.81 7.59
N LEU A 69 1.00 23.16 8.73
CA LEU A 69 0.75 23.76 10.03
C LEU A 69 1.98 24.56 10.51
N PRO A 70 1.81 25.59 11.36
CA PRO A 70 2.92 26.25 12.03
C PRO A 70 3.72 25.22 12.83
N THR A 71 4.97 25.02 12.47
CA THR A 71 5.86 24.10 13.18
C THR A 71 6.38 24.75 14.45
N ALA A 72 6.33 24.04 15.57
CA ALA A 72 7.18 24.36 16.71
C ALA A 72 8.66 24.36 16.25
N PRO A 73 9.53 25.20 16.84
CA PRO A 73 10.96 25.12 16.58
C PRO A 73 11.45 23.70 16.85
N ARG A 74 12.35 23.21 15.98
CA ARG A 74 13.00 21.90 16.18
C ARG A 74 13.63 21.90 17.56
N ARG A 75 13.35 20.86 18.34
CA ARG A 75 13.84 20.76 19.72
C ARG A 75 15.30 20.35 19.73
N ASP A 76 15.69 19.48 18.78
CA ASP A 76 17.07 18.98 18.68
C ASP A 76 17.57 18.93 17.22
N PRO A 77 18.89 19.13 17.00
CA PRO A 77 19.55 18.92 15.70
C PRO A 77 19.37 17.50 15.13
N GLY A 78 18.99 16.53 15.96
CA GLY A 78 18.70 15.13 15.60
C GLY A 78 17.24 14.83 15.28
N ASP A 79 16.36 15.83 15.21
CA ASP A 79 14.92 15.62 14.93
C ASP A 79 14.70 15.01 13.54
N VAL A 80 14.06 13.84 13.52
CA VAL A 80 13.73 13.07 12.31
C VAL A 80 12.33 13.45 11.85
N GLN A 81 12.21 13.74 10.55
CA GLN A 81 10.92 13.94 9.90
C GLN A 81 10.53 12.66 9.16
N PHE A 82 9.31 12.21 9.38
CA PHE A 82 8.74 11.04 8.71
C PHE A 82 7.25 11.26 8.46
N THR A 83 6.71 10.45 7.57
CA THR A 83 5.30 10.44 7.22
C THR A 83 4.58 9.24 7.83
N LEU A 84 3.39 9.47 8.38
CA LEU A 84 2.52 8.45 8.95
C LEU A 84 1.21 8.45 8.17
N MET A 85 0.75 7.28 7.75
CA MET A 85 -0.58 7.07 7.19
C MET A 85 -1.32 6.05 8.05
N CYS A 86 -2.56 6.36 8.43
CA CYS A 86 -3.46 5.44 9.10
C CYS A 86 -4.68 5.27 8.20
N TYR A 87 -5.02 4.03 7.84
CA TYR A 87 -6.07 3.77 6.87
C TYR A 87 -6.82 2.47 7.16
N ASN A 88 -8.13 2.58 7.42
CA ASN A 88 -9.02 1.43 7.42
C ASN A 88 -9.40 1.09 5.97
N ILE A 89 -9.10 -0.13 5.53
CA ILE A 89 -9.21 -0.53 4.13
C ILE A 89 -10.46 -1.34 3.80
N LEU A 90 -11.34 -1.59 4.79
CA LEU A 90 -12.56 -2.37 4.66
C LEU A 90 -12.33 -3.79 4.11
N ALA A 91 -12.22 -4.78 5.00
CA ALA A 91 -12.00 -6.17 4.59
C ALA A 91 -13.10 -6.65 3.63
N GLN A 92 -12.76 -7.47 2.64
CA GLN A 92 -13.73 -7.92 1.64
C GLN A 92 -14.79 -8.82 2.29
N ASP A 93 -14.38 -9.75 3.12
CA ASP A 93 -15.29 -10.65 3.83
C ASP A 93 -16.25 -9.89 4.76
N LEU A 94 -15.78 -8.82 5.42
CA LEU A 94 -16.63 -7.99 6.26
C LEU A 94 -17.63 -7.18 5.44
N LEU A 95 -17.20 -6.64 4.29
CA LEU A 95 -18.07 -5.96 3.34
C LEU A 95 -19.17 -6.89 2.85
N GLU A 96 -18.83 -8.12 2.45
CA GLU A 96 -19.79 -9.10 1.93
C GLU A 96 -20.74 -9.62 3.01
N MET A 97 -20.24 -9.83 4.23
CA MET A 97 -21.07 -10.24 5.39
C MET A 97 -22.10 -9.16 5.79
N HIS A 98 -21.79 -7.89 5.53
CA HIS A 98 -22.64 -6.74 5.82
C HIS A 98 -23.04 -5.98 4.55
N GLY A 99 -23.38 -6.72 3.49
CA GLY A 99 -23.71 -6.17 2.18
C GLY A 99 -24.86 -5.15 2.21
N ASP A 100 -25.79 -5.30 3.15
CA ASP A 100 -26.95 -4.42 3.35
C ASP A 100 -26.56 -2.96 3.61
N LEU A 101 -25.39 -2.73 4.22
CA LEU A 101 -24.84 -1.39 4.44
C LEU A 101 -24.42 -0.70 3.12
N TYR A 102 -24.21 -1.49 2.07
CA TYR A 102 -23.62 -1.06 0.81
C TYR A 102 -24.51 -1.31 -0.42
N ASP A 103 -25.75 -1.79 -0.26
CA ASP A 103 -26.67 -2.16 -1.34
C ASP A 103 -26.90 -1.11 -2.44
N ARG A 104 -26.68 0.18 -2.13
CA ARG A 104 -26.83 1.30 -3.08
C ARG A 104 -25.54 1.67 -3.82
N HIS A 105 -24.44 0.97 -3.58
CA HIS A 105 -23.16 1.22 -4.21
C HIS A 105 -22.97 0.33 -5.45
N ASP A 106 -22.15 0.80 -6.38
CA ASP A 106 -21.76 0.02 -7.55
C ASP A 106 -20.95 -1.22 -7.13
N SER A 107 -21.48 -2.41 -7.43
CA SER A 107 -20.83 -3.70 -7.17
C SER A 107 -19.42 -3.81 -7.74
N VAL A 108 -19.14 -3.19 -8.89
CA VAL A 108 -17.80 -3.21 -9.49
C VAL A 108 -16.83 -2.41 -8.63
N ALA A 109 -17.26 -1.26 -8.11
CA ALA A 109 -16.47 -0.42 -7.23
C ALA A 109 -16.22 -1.09 -5.86
N LEU A 110 -17.14 -1.94 -5.39
CA LEU A 110 -17.00 -2.70 -4.13
C LEU A 110 -16.10 -3.93 -4.27
N SER A 111 -15.93 -4.47 -5.48
CA SER A 111 -15.13 -5.67 -5.72
C SER A 111 -13.68 -5.50 -5.25
N TRP A 112 -13.12 -6.54 -4.64
CA TRP A 112 -11.75 -6.50 -4.13
C TRP A 112 -10.70 -6.09 -5.17
N PRO A 113 -10.68 -6.64 -6.41
CA PRO A 113 -9.68 -6.24 -7.40
C PRO A 113 -9.72 -4.74 -7.71
N HIS A 114 -10.93 -4.16 -7.82
CA HIS A 114 -11.09 -2.74 -8.05
C HIS A 114 -10.60 -1.92 -6.84
N ARG A 115 -11.02 -2.29 -5.63
CA ARG A 115 -10.64 -1.57 -4.41
C ARG A 115 -9.14 -1.65 -4.17
N TYR A 116 -8.53 -2.82 -4.33
CA TYR A 116 -7.09 -3.02 -4.17
C TYR A 116 -6.28 -2.09 -5.08
N ASP A 117 -6.65 -1.98 -6.36
CA ASP A 117 -5.98 -1.05 -7.30
C ASP A 117 -6.08 0.41 -6.83
N ARG A 118 -7.22 0.83 -6.27
CA ARG A 118 -7.43 2.19 -5.74
C ARG A 118 -6.64 2.41 -4.44
N LEU A 119 -6.65 1.44 -3.54
CA LEU A 119 -5.92 1.47 -2.27
C LEU A 119 -4.41 1.56 -2.50
N MET A 120 -3.87 0.72 -3.39
CA MET A 120 -2.46 0.74 -3.74
C MET A 120 -2.05 2.03 -4.43
N ALA A 121 -2.89 2.60 -5.30
CA ALA A 121 -2.63 3.89 -5.91
C ALA A 121 -2.52 5.01 -4.85
N GLU A 122 -3.43 5.06 -3.87
CA GLU A 122 -3.40 6.04 -2.78
C GLU A 122 -2.15 5.88 -1.91
N ILE A 123 -1.83 4.64 -1.49
CA ILE A 123 -0.65 4.37 -0.66
C ILE A 123 0.64 4.73 -1.41
N ASN A 124 0.74 4.42 -2.71
CA ASN A 124 1.89 4.74 -3.55
C ASN A 124 2.02 6.22 -3.90
N LEU A 125 0.92 6.97 -3.84
CA LEU A 125 0.94 8.44 -3.96
C LEU A 125 1.53 9.06 -2.69
N VAL A 126 1.05 8.66 -1.51
CA VAL A 126 1.51 9.20 -0.22
C VAL A 126 2.92 8.73 0.11
N ARG A 127 3.24 7.46 -0.19
CA ARG A 127 4.49 6.75 0.18
C ARG A 127 4.87 6.98 1.65
N PRO A 128 4.02 6.59 2.59
CA PRO A 128 4.22 6.89 4.01
C PRO A 128 5.41 6.12 4.59
N ASP A 129 6.25 6.73 5.41
CA ASP A 129 7.38 6.01 6.02
C ASP A 129 6.91 4.97 7.06
N ILE A 130 5.74 5.21 7.66
CA ILE A 130 4.98 4.27 8.48
C ILE A 130 3.53 4.22 7.99
N LEU A 131 3.01 3.04 7.69
CA LEU A 131 1.63 2.79 7.27
C LEU A 131 0.94 1.85 8.26
N CYS A 132 -0.14 2.31 8.87
CA CYS A 132 -0.99 1.52 9.75
C CYS A 132 -2.29 1.18 9.03
N LEU A 133 -2.56 -0.10 8.79
CA LEU A 133 -3.81 -0.57 8.18
C LEU A 133 -4.73 -1.20 9.21
N GLN A 134 -6.03 -0.91 9.12
CA GLN A 134 -7.10 -1.62 9.84
C GLN A 134 -8.01 -2.33 8.83
N GLU A 135 -8.69 -3.38 9.30
CA GLU A 135 -9.52 -4.27 8.46
C GLU A 135 -8.72 -4.88 7.30
N LEU A 136 -7.46 -5.24 7.54
CA LEU A 136 -6.68 -6.01 6.58
C LEU A 136 -7.05 -7.48 6.71
N GLN A 137 -7.71 -8.02 5.69
CA GLN A 137 -8.02 -9.44 5.57
C GLN A 137 -6.73 -10.26 5.51
N ASP A 138 -6.73 -11.40 6.21
CA ASP A 138 -5.55 -12.24 6.41
C ASP A 138 -4.98 -12.81 5.09
N ASP A 139 -5.85 -13.24 4.18
CA ASP A 139 -5.48 -13.77 2.85
C ASP A 139 -4.98 -12.68 1.87
N HIS A 140 -5.36 -11.42 2.07
CA HIS A 140 -4.87 -10.27 1.29
C HIS A 140 -3.52 -9.73 1.79
N ARG A 141 -3.04 -10.18 2.96
CA ARG A 141 -1.78 -9.69 3.57
C ARG A 141 -0.57 -9.85 2.65
N GLU A 142 -0.46 -11.02 2.00
CA GLU A 142 0.65 -11.29 1.08
C GLU A 142 0.59 -10.37 -0.14
N GLN A 143 -0.62 -10.10 -0.66
CA GLN A 143 -0.83 -9.19 -1.77
C GLN A 143 -0.30 -7.78 -1.45
N PHE A 144 -0.59 -7.23 -0.26
CA PHE A 144 -0.03 -5.95 0.18
C PHE A 144 1.49 -5.99 0.35
N SER A 145 2.02 -7.05 0.93
CA SER A 145 3.47 -7.20 1.15
C SER A 145 4.21 -7.19 -0.19
N ASN A 146 3.68 -7.87 -1.20
CA ASN A 146 4.22 -7.89 -2.55
C ASN A 146 4.04 -6.55 -3.25
N GLY A 147 2.86 -5.93 -3.15
CA GLY A 147 2.55 -4.62 -3.75
C GLY A 147 3.42 -3.48 -3.21
N LEU A 148 3.90 -3.60 -1.97
CA LEU A 148 4.73 -2.60 -1.29
C LEU A 148 6.23 -2.97 -1.25
N ALA A 149 6.63 -4.10 -1.85
CA ALA A 149 7.99 -4.63 -1.77
C ALA A 149 9.07 -3.65 -2.26
N ASN A 150 8.76 -2.84 -3.27
CA ASN A 150 9.69 -1.85 -3.86
C ASN A 150 10.15 -0.75 -2.89
N PHE A 151 9.49 -0.60 -1.74
CA PHE A 151 9.80 0.42 -0.74
C PHE A 151 10.48 -0.15 0.52
N ASN A 152 10.87 -1.43 0.50
CA ASN A 152 11.59 -2.09 1.59
C ASN A 152 10.89 -1.94 2.96
N TYR A 153 9.57 -2.11 2.99
CA TYR A 153 8.83 -2.14 4.24
C TYR A 153 9.09 -3.44 5.02
N GLY A 154 9.24 -3.30 6.34
CA GLY A 154 8.94 -4.35 7.28
C GLY A 154 7.45 -4.32 7.61
N VAL A 155 6.88 -5.47 7.95
CA VAL A 155 5.45 -5.61 8.28
C VAL A 155 5.28 -6.36 9.58
N LEU A 156 4.41 -5.83 10.44
CA LEU A 156 3.80 -6.53 11.57
C LEU A 156 2.32 -6.70 11.27
N TYR A 157 1.75 -7.84 11.62
CA TYR A 157 0.33 -8.12 11.41
C TYR A 157 -0.24 -8.91 12.58
N LYS A 158 -1.40 -8.45 13.07
CA LYS A 158 -2.20 -9.15 14.07
C LYS A 158 -3.60 -9.31 13.53
N LYS A 159 -3.96 -10.56 13.22
CA LYS A 159 -5.35 -10.96 12.96
C LYS A 159 -6.16 -10.79 14.24
N ARG A 160 -7.42 -10.39 14.09
CA ARG A 160 -8.38 -10.46 15.20
C ARG A 160 -8.57 -11.91 15.64
N THR A 161 -8.91 -12.08 16.92
CA THR A 161 -9.20 -13.40 17.48
C THR A 161 -10.59 -13.89 17.05
N GLY A 162 -10.87 -15.17 17.33
CA GLY A 162 -12.11 -15.82 16.90
C GLY A 162 -12.16 -16.09 15.40
N ASP A 163 -13.37 -16.09 14.85
CA ASP A 163 -13.64 -16.34 13.42
C ASP A 163 -13.60 -15.05 12.59
N LYS A 164 -12.86 -14.03 13.04
CA LYS A 164 -12.75 -12.75 12.34
C LYS A 164 -11.71 -12.85 11.23
N PRO A 165 -12.06 -12.50 9.97
CA PRO A 165 -11.15 -12.66 8.83
C PRO A 165 -10.09 -11.56 8.76
N ASP A 166 -10.29 -10.47 9.49
CA ASP A 166 -9.53 -9.23 9.40
C ASP A 166 -8.59 -9.01 10.59
N GLY A 167 -7.72 -8.01 10.44
CA GLY A 167 -6.75 -7.61 11.46
C GLY A 167 -6.22 -6.21 11.24
N CYS A 168 -5.13 -5.90 11.94
CA CYS A 168 -4.37 -4.68 11.73
C CYS A 168 -2.92 -4.98 11.35
N ALA A 169 -2.31 -4.05 10.62
CA ALA A 169 -0.92 -4.14 10.19
C ALA A 169 -0.17 -2.83 10.42
N ILE A 170 1.12 -2.94 10.70
CA ILE A 170 2.06 -1.81 10.70
C ILE A 170 3.17 -2.13 9.71
N PHE A 171 3.23 -1.33 8.64
CA PHE A 171 4.35 -1.33 7.71
C PHE A 171 5.28 -0.17 8.06
N PHE A 172 6.59 -0.40 8.08
CA PHE A 172 7.59 0.63 8.37
C PHE A 172 8.81 0.48 7.45
N ARG A 173 9.34 1.60 6.95
CA ARG A 173 10.50 1.60 6.07
C ARG A 173 11.76 1.11 6.80
N ARG A 174 12.30 -0.03 6.40
CA ARG A 174 13.49 -0.65 7.03
C ARG A 174 14.76 0.14 6.81
N ASP A 175 14.79 1.05 5.84
CA ASP A 175 15.93 1.93 5.59
C ASP A 175 15.91 3.20 6.46
N LEU A 176 14.79 3.51 7.11
CA LEU A 176 14.65 4.61 8.07
C LEU A 176 14.56 4.12 9.52
N PHE A 177 13.87 3.00 9.74
CA PHE A 177 13.56 2.49 11.06
C PHE A 177 14.09 1.08 11.27
N GLU A 178 14.48 0.81 12.51
CA GLU A 178 14.74 -0.52 13.04
C GLU A 178 13.62 -0.89 14.02
N LEU A 179 13.08 -2.10 13.89
CA LEU A 179 12.10 -2.62 14.85
C LEU A 179 12.86 -3.10 16.09
N VAL A 180 12.63 -2.43 17.22
CA VAL A 180 13.26 -2.77 18.50
C VAL A 180 12.42 -3.80 19.25
N ASP A 181 11.10 -3.60 19.26
CA ASP A 181 10.17 -4.45 19.99
C ASP A 181 8.75 -4.30 19.43
N TYR A 182 7.88 -5.28 19.67
CA TYR A 182 6.46 -5.19 19.36
C TYR A 182 5.61 -6.03 20.30
N GLN A 183 4.35 -5.65 20.44
CA GLN A 183 3.39 -6.39 21.24
C GLN A 183 2.02 -6.42 20.57
N ASP A 184 1.46 -7.63 20.53
CA ASP A 184 0.06 -7.86 20.22
C ASP A 184 -0.78 -7.61 21.46
N VAL A 185 -1.92 -6.94 21.29
CA VAL A 185 -2.90 -6.73 22.35
C VAL A 185 -4.21 -7.38 21.93
N GLU A 186 -4.74 -8.26 22.76
CA GLU A 186 -6.08 -8.82 22.62
C GLU A 186 -6.97 -8.20 23.68
N TYR A 187 -8.04 -7.55 23.26
CA TYR A 187 -8.89 -6.79 24.18
C TYR A 187 -9.99 -7.64 24.82
N TYR A 188 -10.28 -8.83 24.28
CA TYR A 188 -11.46 -9.60 24.68
C TYR A 188 -11.44 -9.95 26.17
N GLN A 189 -12.42 -9.41 26.90
CA GLN A 189 -12.67 -9.67 28.31
C GLN A 189 -14.18 -9.91 28.50
N PRO A 190 -14.64 -11.17 28.60
CA PRO A 190 -16.07 -11.50 28.58
C PRO A 190 -16.86 -10.92 29.76
N SER A 191 -16.18 -10.61 30.88
CA SER A 191 -16.78 -10.00 32.06
C SER A 191 -16.94 -8.47 31.96
N VAL A 192 -16.38 -7.84 30.93
CA VAL A 192 -16.38 -6.38 30.74
C VAL A 192 -17.14 -6.03 29.48
N LYS A 193 -18.36 -5.50 29.61
CA LYS A 193 -19.26 -5.18 28.46
C LYS A 193 -18.62 -4.31 27.37
N LEU A 194 -17.69 -3.42 27.72
CA LEU A 194 -16.99 -2.58 26.73
C LEU A 194 -15.97 -3.39 25.89
N LEU A 195 -15.48 -4.49 26.45
CA LEU A 195 -14.41 -5.31 25.92
C LEU A 195 -14.88 -6.74 25.60
N ASP A 196 -16.19 -6.93 25.40
CA ASP A 196 -16.80 -8.23 25.07
C ASP A 196 -16.65 -8.60 23.58
N ARG A 197 -15.72 -7.94 22.87
CA ARG A 197 -15.44 -8.14 21.45
C ARG A 197 -13.99 -8.54 21.23
N GLU A 198 -13.77 -9.32 20.18
CA GLU A 198 -12.48 -9.84 19.70
C GLU A 198 -11.65 -8.77 18.97
N ASN A 199 -11.58 -7.57 19.56
CA ASN A 199 -10.75 -6.50 19.04
C ASN A 199 -9.29 -6.75 19.42
N VAL A 200 -8.38 -6.31 18.55
CA VAL A 200 -6.94 -6.44 18.75
C VAL A 200 -6.24 -5.13 18.43
N ALA A 201 -5.00 -4.98 18.89
CA ALA A 201 -4.10 -3.92 18.46
C ALA A 201 -2.65 -4.43 18.31
N LEU A 202 -1.86 -3.64 17.60
CA LEU A 202 -0.41 -3.78 17.48
C LEU A 202 0.27 -2.55 18.09
N ILE A 203 1.28 -2.79 18.91
CA ILE A 203 2.19 -1.78 19.42
C ILE A 203 3.57 -2.09 18.84
N ALA A 204 4.20 -1.10 18.20
CA ALA A 204 5.55 -1.24 17.65
C ALA A 204 6.47 -0.17 18.22
N LYS A 205 7.64 -0.59 18.70
CA LYS A 205 8.73 0.30 19.12
C LYS A 205 9.76 0.37 18.00
N LEU A 206 9.84 1.53 17.35
CA LEU A 206 10.75 1.78 16.24
C LEU A 206 11.88 2.73 16.69
N GLN A 207 13.11 2.39 16.34
CA GLN A 207 14.27 3.27 16.47
C GLN A 207 14.63 3.85 15.12
N VAL A 208 14.91 5.16 15.06
CA VAL A 208 15.44 5.77 13.84
C VAL A 208 16.89 5.36 13.66
N LYS A 209 17.25 4.96 12.44
CA LYS A 209 18.64 4.61 12.10
C LYS A 209 19.53 5.85 12.09
N GLY A 210 20.76 5.72 12.61
CA GLY A 210 21.72 6.84 12.73
C GLY A 210 22.17 7.44 11.39
N ASN A 211 22.07 6.68 10.29
CA ASN A 211 22.26 7.16 8.92
C ASN A 211 21.03 6.79 8.08
N PRO A 212 19.89 7.49 8.28
CA PRO A 212 18.70 7.22 7.48
C PRO A 212 18.99 7.68 6.05
N THR A 213 18.79 6.80 5.07
CA THR A 213 18.84 7.20 3.66
C THR A 213 17.65 8.12 3.40
N GLN A 214 17.85 9.43 3.58
CA GLN A 214 16.81 10.43 3.30
C GLN A 214 16.54 10.47 1.80
N ARG A 215 15.27 10.70 1.44
CA ARG A 215 14.79 10.77 0.06
C ARG A 215 15.39 11.92 -0.73
#